data_AF-A0AAW6NCU3-F1
#
_entry.id   AF-A0AAW6NCU3-F1
#
_cell.length_a   1.000
_cell.length_b   1.000
_cell.length_c   1.000
_cell.angle_alpha   90.00
_cell.angle_beta   90.00
_cell.angle_gamma   90.00
#
_symmetry.space_group_name_H-M   'P 1'
#
loop_
_entity.id
_entity.type
_entity.pdbx_description
1 polymer ?
#
loop_
_entity_poly.entity_id
_entity_poly.type
_entity_poly.pdbx_seq_one_letter_code
_entity_poly.pdbx_strand_id
1 'polypeptide(L)' 'MKTYEARIRTDNGSFKTTTVQARDMLHAKQLLEDRYGVGKVTITNGSR' A
#
# COMPACT_ATOMS: atom_id res chain seq x y z
N MET A 1 9.34 0.31 -13.16
CA MET A 1 8.39 0.52 -12.05
C MET A 1 7.34 -0.58 -12.15
N LYS A 2 6.90 -1.13 -11.02
CA LYS A 2 5.89 -2.20 -10.93
C LYS A 2 4.68 -1.67 -10.19
N THR A 3 3.51 -2.20 -10.52
CA THR A 3 2.29 -1.90 -9.80
C THR A 3 2.17 -2.84 -8.61
N TYR A 4 1.94 -2.29 -7.44
CA TYR A 4 1.71 -3.01 -6.21
C TYR A 4 0.30 -2.78 -5.73
N GLU A 5 -0.38 -3.85 -5.35
CA GLU A 5 -1.66 -3.78 -4.66
C GLU A 5 -1.41 -3.74 -3.14
N ALA A 6 -2.12 -2.84 -2.47
CA ALA A 6 -2.04 -2.64 -1.05
C ALA A 6 -3.43 -2.56 -0.42
N ARG A 7 -3.54 -3.16 0.75
CA ARG A 7 -4.71 -3.11 1.62
C ARG A 7 -4.45 -2.11 2.73
N ILE A 8 -5.28 -1.08 2.80
CA ILE A 8 -5.21 0.02 3.76
C ILE A 8 -6.28 -0.19 4.83
N ARG A 9 -5.90 -0.17 6.11
CA ARG A 9 -6.85 -0.17 7.22
C ARG A 9 -7.35 1.25 7.47
N THR A 10 -8.65 1.47 7.36
CA THR A 10 -9.29 2.75 7.65
C THR A 10 -9.66 2.85 9.13
N ASP A 11 -9.86 4.07 9.63
CA ASP A 11 -10.15 4.34 11.05
C ASP A 11 -11.47 3.71 11.55
N ASN A 12 -12.40 3.43 10.64
CA ASN A 12 -13.64 2.69 10.94
C ASN A 12 -13.46 1.15 11.00
N GLY A 13 -12.21 0.64 10.92
CA GLY A 13 -11.91 -0.79 10.96
C GLY A 13 -12.12 -1.54 9.63
N SER A 14 -12.62 -0.86 8.59
CA SER A 14 -12.72 -1.42 7.24
C SER A 14 -11.36 -1.47 6.54
N PHE A 15 -11.33 -2.18 5.42
CA PHE A 15 -10.16 -2.26 4.55
C PHE A 15 -10.47 -1.69 3.18
N LYS A 16 -9.57 -0.86 2.66
CA LYS A 16 -9.61 -0.32 1.31
C LYS A 16 -8.44 -0.86 0.52
N THR A 17 -8.70 -1.38 -0.68
CA THR A 17 -7.64 -1.81 -1.60
C THR A 17 -7.25 -0.65 -2.51
N THR A 18 -5.96 -0.44 -2.74
CA THR A 18 -5.43 0.57 -3.65
C THR A 18 -4.20 0.03 -4.37
N THR A 19 -3.87 0.62 -5.52
CA THR A 19 -2.69 0.26 -6.29
C THR A 19 -1.72 1.44 -6.35
N VAL A 20 -0.42 1.16 -6.33
CA VAL A 20 0.64 2.16 -6.42
C VAL A 20 1.74 1.67 -7.35
N GLN A 21 2.25 2.57 -8.20
CA GLN A 21 3.44 2.29 -9.00
C GLN A 21 4.68 2.65 -8.18
N ALA A 22 5.57 1.68 -7.98
CA ALA A 22 6.81 1.89 -7.24
C ALA A 22 7.97 1.10 -7.85
N ARG A 23 9.19 1.34 -7.34
CA ARG A 23 10.38 0.58 -7.75
C ARG A 23 10.40 -0.81 -7.12
N ASP A 24 9.99 -0.91 -5.87
CA ASP A 24 10.00 -2.11 -5.04
C ASP A 24 8.87 -2.03 -3.99
N MET A 25 8.66 -3.11 -3.22
CA MET A 25 7.60 -3.19 -2.21
C MET A 25 7.81 -2.22 -1.04
N LEU A 26 9.05 -1.93 -0.64
CA LEU A 26 9.34 -1.01 0.46
C LEU A 26 8.99 0.42 0.05
N HIS A 27 9.36 0.80 -1.17
CA HIS A 27 9.02 2.08 -1.74
C HIS A 27 7.50 2.22 -1.95
N ALA A 28 6.82 1.17 -2.40
CA ALA A 28 5.35 1.14 -2.48
C ALA A 28 4.70 1.38 -1.11
N LYS A 29 5.22 0.72 -0.08
CA LYS A 29 4.73 0.89 1.30
C LYS A 29 4.96 2.31 1.80
N GLN A 30 6.16 2.88 1.64
CA GLN A 30 6.46 4.25 2.06
C GLN A 30 5.55 5.29 1.39
N LEU A 31 5.34 5.19 0.08
CA LEU A 31 4.45 6.10 -0.66
C LEU A 31 3.00 6.04 -0.16
N LEU A 32 2.54 4.87 0.27
CA LEU A 32 1.20 4.68 0.80
C LEU A 32 1.10 5.07 2.28
N GLU A 33 2.12 4.80 3.08
CA GLU A 33 2.17 5.21 4.49
C GLU A 33 2.24 6.73 4.65
N ASP A 34 2.89 7.44 3.73
CA ASP A 34 2.88 8.91 3.67
C ASP A 34 1.47 9.47 3.44
N ARG A 35 0.64 8.77 2.67
CA ARG A 35 -0.74 9.19 2.35
C ARG A 35 -1.79 8.75 3.36
N TYR A 36 -1.67 7.53 3.87
CA TYR A 36 -2.70 6.87 4.68
C TYR A 36 -2.31 6.69 6.15
N GLY A 37 -1.04 6.93 6.50
CA GLY A 37 -0.47 6.76 7.83
C GLY A 37 0.39 5.50 7.97
N VAL A 38 1.47 5.64 8.75
CA VAL A 38 2.40 4.54 9.07
C VAL A 38 1.67 3.40 9.79
N GLY A 39 1.95 2.15 9.38
CA GLY A 39 1.38 0.94 9.99
C GLY A 39 -0.04 0.60 9.53
N LYS A 40 -0.69 1.44 8.70
CA LYS A 40 -2.03 1.17 8.14
C LYS A 40 -1.99 0.42 6.80
N VAL A 41 -0.80 0.19 6.24
CA VAL A 41 -0.60 -0.33 4.87
C VAL A 41 -0.01 -1.74 4.88
N THR A 42 -0.68 -2.67 4.21
CA THR A 42 -0.16 -4.01 3.91
C THR A 42 -0.11 -4.23 2.41
N ILE A 43 1.08 -4.45 1.85
CA ILE A 43 1.24 -4.80 0.43
C ILE A 43 0.83 -6.26 0.25
N THR A 44 -0.21 -6.52 -0.54
CA THR A 44 -0.80 -7.86 -0.73
C THR A 44 -0.40 -8.52 -2.02
N ASN A 45 -0.04 -7.75 -3.06
CA ASN A 45 0.39 -8.31 -4.33
C ASN A 45 1.46 -7.43 -4.97
N GLY A 46 2.64 -7.99 -5.20
CA GLY A 46 3.63 -7.39 -6.08
C GLY A 46 3.59 -8.13 -7.40
N SER A 47 3.16 -7.46 -8.47
CA SER A 47 3.26 -8.04 -9.81
C SER A 47 4.70 -8.50 -10.05
N ARG A 48 4.90 -9.80 -10.29
CA ARG A 48 6.21 -10.35 -10.66
C ARG A 48 6.72 -9.69 -11.93
#